data_AF-A0A535IIV8-F1
#
_entry.id   AF-A0A535IIV8-F1
#
_cell.length_a   1.000
_cell.length_b   1.000
_cell.length_c   1.000
_cell.angle_alpha   90.00
_cell.angle_beta   90.00
_cell.angle_gamma   90.00
#
_symmetry.space_group_name_H-M   'P 1'
#
loop_
_entity.id
_entity.type
_entity.pdbx_description
1 polymer ?
#
loop_
_entity_poly.entity_id
_entity_poly.type
_entity_poly.pdbx_seq_one_letter_code
_entity_poly.pdbx_strand_id
1 'polypeptide(L)'
;MLMLVIVLASTSVPRLVYASTSEIFDANDTTPAYLDIVHAKVTDQVGTGQISFMMELAEAVPNPPETGTFVAYNWQLDTDPSLAGIEFIIVVRWLYDHWETYVLDQRAFNQGTGDLVQVFLTDEVAFHGATEHITIDAALLGDPTSFRWRSVTRDAPAPAPFKDQAPDSSGWVDFSR
;
A
#
# COMPACT_ATOMS: atom_id res chain seq x y z
N MET A 1 -1.96 39.97 -53.70
CA MET A 1 -2.48 38.60 -53.51
C MET A 1 -2.16 38.22 -52.07
N LEU A 2 -3.15 38.24 -51.18
CA LEU A 2 -2.96 38.00 -49.74
C LEU A 2 -3.24 36.51 -49.47
N MET A 3 -2.26 35.77 -48.95
CA MET A 3 -2.39 34.35 -48.66
C MET A 3 -2.87 34.17 -47.21
N LEU A 4 -4.07 33.61 -47.05
CA LEU A 4 -4.65 33.27 -45.76
C LEU A 4 -4.10 31.89 -45.33
N VAL A 5 -3.35 31.83 -44.23
CA VAL A 5 -2.93 30.58 -43.59
C VAL A 5 -3.93 30.26 -42.48
N ILE A 6 -4.70 29.19 -42.66
CA ILE A 6 -5.56 28.64 -41.61
C ILE A 6 -4.72 27.64 -40.81
N VAL A 7 -4.38 27.99 -39.57
CA VAL A 7 -3.79 27.05 -38.62
C VAL A 7 -4.92 26.25 -37.99
N LEU A 8 -5.06 24.98 -38.39
CA LEU A 8 -5.90 24.02 -37.68
C LEU A 8 -5.17 23.61 -36.41
N ALA A 9 -5.55 24.21 -35.27
CA ALA A 9 -5.11 23.72 -33.97
C ALA A 9 -5.76 22.35 -33.74
N SER A 10 -4.95 21.28 -33.76
CA SER A 10 -5.40 19.96 -33.30
C SER A 10 -5.58 20.03 -31.78
N THR A 11 -6.81 20.19 -31.32
CA THR A 11 -7.12 19.97 -29.91
C THR A 11 -6.99 18.47 -29.64
N SER A 12 -5.89 18.05 -29.02
CA SER A 12 -5.81 16.72 -28.45
C SER A 12 -6.94 16.56 -27.44
N VAL A 13 -7.87 15.66 -27.70
CA VAL A 13 -8.89 15.28 -26.72
C VAL A 13 -8.15 14.62 -25.56
N PRO A 14 -8.27 15.10 -24.31
CA PRO A 14 -7.70 14.39 -23.18
C PRO A 14 -8.34 13.00 -23.14
N ARG A 15 -7.52 11.96 -23.34
CA ARG A 15 -7.94 10.58 -23.10
C ARG A 15 -8.20 10.47 -21.61
N LEU A 16 -9.39 10.03 -21.21
CA LEU A 16 -9.61 9.56 -19.84
C LEU A 16 -8.62 8.42 -19.61
N VAL A 17 -7.59 8.67 -18.80
CA VAL A 17 -6.77 7.60 -18.27
C VAL A 17 -7.44 7.23 -16.96
N TYR A 18 -8.11 6.08 -16.94
CA TYR A 18 -8.64 5.55 -15.69
C TYR A 18 -7.45 5.10 -14.86
N ALA A 19 -7.39 5.56 -13.61
CA ALA A 19 -6.47 5.03 -12.62
C ALA A 19 -6.69 3.52 -12.50
N SER A 20 -5.66 2.74 -12.82
CA SER A 20 -5.69 1.30 -12.55
C SER A 20 -5.91 1.10 -11.06
N THR A 21 -6.90 0.28 -10.71
CA THR A 21 -7.32 0.04 -9.33
C THR A 21 -7.47 -1.45 -9.10
N SER A 22 -7.00 -1.93 -7.96
CA SER A 22 -7.19 -3.29 -7.46
C SER A 22 -7.76 -3.20 -6.05
N GLU A 23 -8.82 -3.95 -5.75
CA GLU A 23 -9.55 -3.87 -4.48
C GLU A 23 -9.87 -5.26 -3.91
N ILE A 24 -9.97 -5.33 -2.59
CA ILE A 24 -10.31 -6.51 -1.81
C ILE A 24 -11.45 -6.10 -0.89
N PHE A 25 -12.56 -6.85 -0.94
CA PHE A 25 -13.56 -6.81 0.12
C PHE A 25 -13.39 -8.05 0.97
N ASP A 26 -13.30 -7.84 2.27
CA ASP A 26 -13.01 -8.87 3.23
C ASP A 26 -14.13 -8.96 4.27
N ALA A 27 -14.46 -10.17 4.68
CA ALA A 27 -15.66 -10.43 5.45
C ALA A 27 -15.30 -10.42 6.92
N ASN A 28 -15.87 -9.47 7.67
CA ASN A 28 -15.67 -9.35 9.12
C ASN A 28 -15.66 -10.72 9.81
N ASP A 29 -14.60 -10.97 10.57
CA ASP A 29 -14.34 -12.24 11.22
C ASP A 29 -14.34 -12.11 12.77
N THR A 30 -13.53 -12.91 13.48
CA THR A 30 -13.45 -12.83 14.96
C THR A 30 -12.31 -11.95 15.47
N THR A 31 -11.60 -11.26 14.58
CA THR A 31 -10.51 -10.33 14.86
C THR A 31 -11.06 -9.09 15.59
N PRO A 32 -10.28 -8.47 16.51
CA PRO A 32 -10.67 -7.17 17.05
C PRO A 32 -10.98 -6.16 15.94
N ALA A 33 -12.09 -5.42 16.04
CA ALA A 33 -12.61 -4.60 14.94
C ALA A 33 -11.64 -3.52 14.41
N TYR A 34 -10.69 -3.05 15.22
CA TYR A 34 -9.63 -2.11 14.80
C TYR A 34 -8.41 -2.79 14.14
N LEU A 35 -8.49 -4.10 13.92
CA LEU A 35 -7.51 -4.93 13.20
C LEU A 35 -8.18 -5.76 12.08
N ASP A 36 -9.50 -5.91 12.13
CA ASP A 36 -10.35 -6.57 11.11
C ASP A 36 -10.45 -5.67 9.87
N ILE A 37 -9.80 -6.09 8.79
CA ILE A 37 -9.82 -5.41 7.50
C ILE A 37 -11.15 -5.74 6.84
N VAL A 38 -11.91 -4.72 6.42
CA VAL A 38 -13.16 -4.93 5.67
C VAL A 38 -13.01 -4.57 4.19
N HIS A 39 -12.03 -3.74 3.87
CA HIS A 39 -11.74 -3.33 2.51
C HIS A 39 -10.31 -2.83 2.37
N ALA A 40 -9.63 -3.21 1.29
CA ALA A 40 -8.32 -2.67 0.94
C ALA A 40 -8.27 -2.34 -0.55
N LYS A 41 -7.48 -1.32 -0.90
CA LYS A 41 -7.40 -0.85 -2.29
C LYS A 41 -6.01 -0.32 -2.63
N VAL A 42 -5.58 -0.61 -3.84
CA VAL A 42 -4.37 -0.03 -4.48
C VAL A 42 -4.80 0.70 -5.73
N THR A 43 -4.34 1.94 -5.90
CA THR A 43 -4.73 2.83 -7.00
C THR A 43 -3.51 3.51 -7.61
N ASP A 44 -3.35 3.40 -8.94
CA ASP A 44 -2.38 4.21 -9.67
C ASP A 44 -2.79 5.68 -9.69
N GLN A 45 -1.91 6.57 -9.27
CA GLN A 45 -2.14 8.01 -9.38
C GLN A 45 -1.59 8.50 -10.72
N VAL A 46 -2.37 8.28 -11.79
CA VAL A 46 -1.93 8.51 -13.17
C VAL A 46 -1.29 9.88 -13.35
N GLY A 47 -0.11 9.90 -13.97
CA GLY A 47 0.62 11.12 -14.30
C GLY A 47 1.40 11.73 -13.13
N THR A 48 1.35 11.12 -11.94
CA THR A 48 2.12 11.56 -10.76
C THR A 48 3.34 10.68 -10.47
N GLY A 49 3.38 9.45 -11.02
CA GLY A 49 4.36 8.43 -10.64
C GLY A 49 4.03 7.70 -9.34
N GLN A 50 3.02 8.14 -8.59
CA GLN A 50 2.70 7.63 -7.27
C GLN A 50 1.68 6.48 -7.31
N ILE A 51 1.68 5.68 -6.25
CA ILE A 51 0.70 4.63 -5.99
C ILE A 51 0.08 4.89 -4.62
N SER A 52 -1.24 4.88 -4.57
CA SER A 52 -2.03 5.00 -3.34
C SER A 52 -2.41 3.63 -2.83
N PHE A 53 -2.27 3.44 -1.52
CA PHE A 53 -2.70 2.26 -0.78
C PHE A 53 -3.69 2.70 0.30
N MET A 54 -4.76 1.92 0.44
CA MET A 54 -5.84 2.18 1.36
C MET A 54 -6.20 0.89 2.10
N MET A 55 -6.50 1.01 3.38
CA MET A 55 -7.01 -0.05 4.23
C MET A 55 -8.14 0.52 5.08
N GLU A 56 -9.29 -0.13 5.06
CA GLU A 56 -10.46 0.20 5.86
C GLU A 56 -10.71 -0.95 6.81
N LEU A 57 -10.82 -0.60 8.08
CA LEU A 57 -11.04 -1.52 9.19
C LEU A 57 -12.51 -1.51 9.60
N ALA A 58 -12.97 -2.55 10.29
CA ALA A 58 -14.36 -2.61 10.75
C ALA A 58 -14.70 -1.49 11.74
N GLU A 59 -13.73 -1.03 12.52
CA GLU A 59 -13.85 0.13 13.40
C GLU A 59 -12.60 1.02 13.41
N ALA A 60 -12.76 2.24 13.92
CA ALA A 60 -11.67 3.20 14.04
C ALA A 60 -10.57 2.69 14.97
N VAL A 61 -9.31 2.93 14.59
CA VAL A 61 -8.17 2.69 15.46
C VAL A 61 -8.24 3.66 16.65
N PRO A 62 -8.13 3.18 17.90
CA PRO A 62 -7.96 4.08 19.04
C PRO A 62 -6.79 5.03 18.77
N ASN A 63 -7.01 6.34 18.89
CA ASN A 63 -5.98 7.33 18.59
C ASN A 63 -5.73 8.27 19.78
N PRO A 64 -4.55 8.19 20.43
CA PRO A 64 -3.52 7.19 20.20
C PRO A 64 -3.97 5.78 20.64
N PRO A 65 -3.38 4.71 20.11
CA PRO A 65 -3.49 3.38 20.72
C PRO A 65 -2.99 3.40 22.17
N GLU A 66 -3.37 2.41 22.97
CA GLU A 66 -2.92 2.33 24.37
C GLU A 66 -1.40 2.28 24.46
N THR A 67 -0.81 3.07 25.35
CA THR A 67 0.65 3.09 25.55
C THR A 67 1.16 1.70 25.94
N GLY A 68 2.26 1.28 25.30
CA GLY A 68 2.85 -0.05 25.53
C GLY A 68 2.23 -1.17 24.69
N THR A 69 1.25 -0.85 23.84
CA THR A 69 0.75 -1.78 22.83
C THR A 69 1.52 -1.64 21.52
N PHE A 70 1.44 -2.69 20.70
CA PHE A 70 1.91 -2.67 19.33
C PHE A 70 0.70 -2.88 18.43
N VAL A 71 0.55 -2.05 17.41
CA VAL A 71 -0.34 -2.34 16.27
C VAL A 71 0.37 -2.00 14.98
N ALA A 72 0.12 -2.76 13.92
CA ALA A 72 0.64 -2.46 12.60
C ALA A 72 -0.34 -2.83 11.50
N TYR A 73 -0.34 -2.01 10.45
CA TYR A 73 -1.17 -2.10 9.26
C TYR A 73 -0.20 -2.08 8.08
N ASN A 74 -0.20 -3.16 7.30
CA ASN A 74 0.84 -3.36 6.31
C ASN A 74 0.26 -3.80 4.97
N TRP A 75 0.91 -3.36 3.90
CA TRP A 75 0.75 -3.93 2.56
C TRP A 75 2.00 -4.72 2.23
N GLN A 76 1.82 -5.98 1.83
CA GLN A 76 2.90 -6.84 1.35
C GLN A 76 2.81 -6.92 -0.16
N LEU A 77 3.95 -6.72 -0.83
CA LEU A 77 4.04 -6.62 -2.28
C LEU A 77 5.09 -7.61 -2.80
N ASP A 78 4.66 -8.41 -3.76
CA ASP A 78 5.50 -9.26 -4.60
C ASP A 78 5.52 -8.64 -6.01
N THR A 79 6.63 -7.95 -6.28
CA THR A 79 6.88 -7.18 -7.51
C THR A 79 7.66 -7.99 -8.55
N ASP A 80 8.31 -9.08 -8.14
CA ASP A 80 9.04 -9.97 -9.02
C ASP A 80 8.80 -11.43 -8.63
N PRO A 81 7.85 -12.12 -9.29
CA PRO A 81 7.51 -13.50 -8.95
C PRO A 81 8.64 -14.50 -9.26
N SER A 82 9.74 -14.06 -9.89
CA SER A 82 10.94 -14.88 -10.08
C SER A 82 11.84 -14.90 -8.85
N LEU A 83 11.67 -13.94 -7.93
CA LEU A 83 12.36 -13.91 -6.65
C LEU A 83 11.56 -14.69 -5.61
N ALA A 84 12.28 -15.28 -4.66
CA ALA A 84 11.64 -15.95 -3.54
C ALA A 84 11.24 -14.92 -2.49
N GLY A 85 9.97 -14.96 -2.06
CA GLY A 85 9.48 -14.17 -0.94
C GLY A 85 8.71 -12.92 -1.39
N ILE A 86 8.66 -11.95 -0.48
CA ILE A 86 7.96 -10.68 -0.66
C ILE A 86 9.05 -9.62 -0.79
N GLU A 87 9.06 -8.82 -1.85
CA GLU A 87 10.10 -7.82 -2.05
C GLU A 87 9.89 -6.60 -1.19
N PHE A 88 8.64 -6.13 -1.05
CA PHE A 88 8.35 -4.90 -0.32
C PHE A 88 7.26 -5.06 0.73
N ILE A 89 7.43 -4.37 1.85
CA ILE A 89 6.38 -4.18 2.85
C ILE A 89 6.24 -2.71 3.13
N ILE A 90 5.06 -2.16 2.88
CA ILE A 90 4.69 -0.82 3.36
C ILE A 90 4.14 -1.02 4.77
N VAL A 91 4.76 -0.37 5.74
CA VAL A 91 4.44 -0.53 7.16
C VAL A 91 3.95 0.79 7.71
N VAL A 92 2.81 0.76 8.38
CA VAL A 92 2.40 1.78 9.31
C VAL A 92 2.17 1.12 10.67
N ARG A 93 2.89 1.57 11.69
CA ARG A 93 2.83 0.94 13.02
C ARG A 93 2.84 1.94 14.15
N TRP A 94 2.10 1.61 15.20
CA TRP A 94 2.27 2.22 16.51
C TRP A 94 3.30 1.41 17.28
N LEU A 95 4.46 2.01 17.53
CA LEU A 95 5.52 1.41 18.33
C LEU A 95 5.49 2.01 19.73
N TYR A 96 4.55 1.51 20.55
CA TYR A 96 4.38 1.82 21.97
C TYR A 96 3.95 3.25 22.32
N ASP A 97 4.55 4.28 21.72
CA ASP A 97 4.31 5.70 22.04
C ASP A 97 4.30 6.64 20.81
N HIS A 98 4.59 6.14 19.61
CA HIS A 98 4.55 6.92 18.38
C HIS A 98 4.18 6.07 17.17
N TRP A 99 3.71 6.75 16.12
CA TRP A 99 3.52 6.17 14.80
C TRP A 99 4.82 6.22 13.98
N GLU A 100 5.10 5.14 13.27
CA GLU A 100 6.15 5.06 12.27
C GLU A 100 5.57 4.58 10.95
N THR A 101 6.04 5.18 9.87
CA THR A 101 5.70 4.78 8.50
C THR A 101 6.97 4.59 7.69
N TYR A 102 7.10 3.44 7.05
CA TYR A 102 8.27 3.13 6.24
C TYR A 102 7.98 2.08 5.17
N VAL A 103 8.81 2.07 4.13
CA VAL A 103 8.89 0.97 3.17
C VAL A 103 10.08 0.09 3.55
N LEU A 104 9.84 -1.21 3.67
CA LEU A 104 10.86 -2.23 3.85
C LEU A 104 11.14 -2.90 2.51
N ASP A 105 12.37 -2.79 2.01
CA ASP A 105 12.88 -3.54 0.85
C ASP A 105 13.64 -4.78 1.35
N GLN A 106 13.15 -5.96 0.94
CA GLN A 106 13.67 -7.26 1.33
C GLN A 106 14.46 -7.96 0.23
N ARG A 107 14.64 -7.35 -0.95
CA ARG A 107 15.22 -8.03 -2.14
C ARG A 107 16.60 -8.61 -1.88
N ALA A 108 17.51 -7.80 -1.30
CA ALA A 108 18.87 -8.23 -1.00
C ALA A 108 18.89 -9.32 0.09
N PHE A 109 18.03 -9.19 1.10
CA PHE A 109 17.87 -10.16 2.17
C PHE A 109 17.35 -11.51 1.67
N ASN A 110 16.28 -11.50 0.87
CA ASN A 110 15.68 -12.70 0.28
C ASN A 110 16.65 -13.48 -0.61
N GLN A 111 17.61 -12.80 -1.24
CA GLN A 111 18.64 -13.40 -2.09
C GLN A 111 19.92 -13.78 -1.32
N GLY A 112 20.01 -13.46 -0.03
CA GLY A 112 21.22 -13.66 0.77
C GLY A 112 22.41 -12.80 0.32
N THR A 113 22.15 -11.67 -0.34
CA THR A 113 23.17 -10.76 -0.90
C THR A 113 23.36 -9.48 -0.08
N GLY A 114 22.49 -9.22 0.91
CA GLY A 114 22.60 -8.07 1.79
C GLY A 114 21.51 -8.02 2.86
N ASP A 115 21.44 -6.89 3.57
CA ASP A 115 20.47 -6.66 4.65
C ASP A 115 19.13 -6.12 4.12
N LEU A 116 18.13 -6.15 5.00
CA LEU A 116 16.87 -5.42 4.83
C LEU A 116 17.13 -3.91 4.80
N VAL A 117 16.48 -3.19 3.88
CA VAL A 117 16.56 -1.73 3.81
C VAL A 117 15.23 -1.12 4.25
N GLN A 118 15.28 -0.18 5.20
CA GLN A 118 14.12 0.57 5.68
C GLN A 118 14.23 2.03 5.23
N VAL A 119 13.18 2.52 4.58
CA VAL A 119 13.05 3.91 4.16
C VAL A 119 11.87 4.53 4.88
N PHE A 120 12.14 5.36 5.87
CA PHE A 120 11.10 6.08 6.61
C PHE A 120 10.45 7.15 5.74
N LEU A 121 9.13 7.21 5.78
CA LEU A 121 8.33 8.19 5.08
C LEU A 121 8.03 9.35 6.03
N THR A 122 8.06 10.57 5.50
CA THR A 122 7.86 11.79 6.29
C THR A 122 6.41 12.23 6.38
N ASP A 123 5.52 11.57 5.65
CA ASP A 123 4.10 11.88 5.67
C ASP A 123 3.48 11.41 7.00
N GLU A 124 2.63 12.26 7.56
CA GLU A 124 1.91 11.97 8.80
C GLU A 124 0.97 10.78 8.57
N VAL A 125 0.97 9.82 9.50
CA VAL A 125 -0.02 8.74 9.51
C VAL A 125 -1.40 9.35 9.63
N ALA A 126 -2.18 9.30 8.56
CA ALA A 126 -3.52 9.83 8.51
C ALA A 126 -4.54 8.68 8.58
N PHE A 127 -4.81 8.18 9.79
CA PHE A 127 -6.06 7.47 10.03
C PHE A 127 -7.20 8.49 10.01
N HIS A 128 -8.12 8.33 9.07
CA HIS A 128 -9.37 9.07 9.00
C HIS A 128 -10.50 8.17 9.48
N GLY A 129 -10.70 8.09 10.80
CA GLY A 129 -11.63 7.14 11.40
C GLY A 129 -11.09 5.71 11.29
N ALA A 130 -11.80 4.85 10.56
CA ALA A 130 -11.41 3.45 10.32
C ALA A 130 -10.58 3.25 9.05
N THR A 131 -10.32 4.33 8.29
CA THR A 131 -9.61 4.24 7.02
C THR A 131 -8.21 4.82 7.14
N GLU A 132 -7.23 4.04 6.74
CA GLU A 132 -5.86 4.44 6.50
C GLU A 132 -5.63 4.70 5.00
N HIS A 133 -4.84 5.72 4.71
CA HIS A 133 -4.39 6.01 3.36
C HIS A 133 -2.92 6.42 3.35
N ILE A 134 -2.16 5.82 2.45
CA ILE A 134 -0.77 6.18 2.19
C ILE A 134 -0.54 6.31 0.68
N THR A 135 0.28 7.27 0.29
CA THR A 135 0.71 7.44 -1.10
C THR A 135 2.23 7.44 -1.14
N ILE A 136 2.80 6.61 -2.02
CA ILE A 136 4.26 6.51 -2.16
C ILE A 136 4.68 6.68 -3.61
N ASP A 137 5.90 7.18 -3.81
CA ASP A 137 6.54 7.17 -5.12
C ASP A 137 6.83 5.71 -5.53
N ALA A 138 6.41 5.32 -6.74
CA ALA A 138 6.69 3.98 -7.24
C ALA A 138 8.19 3.68 -7.41
N ALA A 139 9.03 4.71 -7.50
CA ALA A 139 10.48 4.55 -7.53
C ALA A 139 11.00 3.88 -6.24
N LEU A 140 10.32 4.04 -5.09
CA LEU A 140 10.64 3.33 -3.84
C LEU A 140 10.45 1.82 -3.96
N LEU A 141 9.61 1.38 -4.90
CA LEU A 141 9.34 -0.02 -5.23
C LEU A 141 10.14 -0.50 -6.45
N GLY A 142 11.00 0.34 -7.03
CA GLY A 142 11.71 0.03 -8.28
C GLY A 142 10.87 0.16 -9.54
N ASP A 143 9.83 1.01 -9.51
CA ASP A 143 8.94 1.30 -10.65
C ASP A 143 8.26 0.06 -11.27
N PRO A 144 7.59 -0.80 -10.49
CA PRO A 144 6.91 -1.97 -11.03
C PRO A 144 5.73 -1.56 -11.92
N THR A 145 5.61 -2.20 -13.10
CA THR A 145 4.42 -2.07 -13.96
C THR A 145 3.25 -2.93 -13.46
N SER A 146 3.54 -3.94 -12.64
CA SER A 146 2.56 -4.84 -12.02
C SER A 146 3.15 -5.47 -10.77
N PHE A 147 2.31 -5.86 -9.83
CA PHE A 147 2.70 -6.63 -8.66
C PHE A 147 1.50 -7.37 -8.08
N ARG A 148 1.79 -8.40 -7.30
CA ARG A 148 0.84 -9.06 -6.41
C ARG A 148 0.89 -8.38 -5.06
N TRP A 149 -0.27 -8.22 -4.42
CA TRP A 149 -0.32 -7.63 -3.09
C TRP A 149 -1.38 -8.27 -2.18
N ARG A 150 -1.23 -8.02 -0.89
CA ARG A 150 -2.23 -8.28 0.16
C ARG A 150 -2.05 -7.29 1.31
N SER A 151 -3.06 -7.16 2.14
CA SER A 151 -3.02 -6.37 3.37
C SER A 151 -2.95 -7.27 4.59
N VAL A 152 -2.25 -6.86 5.64
CA VAL A 152 -2.16 -7.62 6.90
C VAL A 152 -2.12 -6.69 8.11
N THR A 153 -2.81 -7.07 9.18
CA THR A 153 -2.76 -6.38 10.48
C THR A 153 -2.07 -7.21 11.54
N ARG A 154 -1.56 -6.53 12.58
CA ARG A 154 -0.81 -7.14 13.69
C ARG A 154 -1.10 -6.43 15.00
N ASP A 155 -1.08 -7.17 16.09
CA ASP A 155 -1.06 -6.67 17.48
C ASP A 155 0.26 -7.00 18.21
N ALA A 156 1.22 -7.61 17.51
CA ALA A 156 2.54 -7.94 18.02
C ALA A 156 3.61 -7.84 16.92
N PRO A 157 4.86 -7.49 17.27
CA PRO A 157 5.96 -7.46 16.32
C PRO A 157 6.23 -8.82 15.66
N ALA A 158 6.87 -8.81 14.48
CA ALA A 158 7.40 -10.04 13.88
C ALA A 158 8.31 -10.79 14.88
N PRO A 159 8.30 -12.13 14.92
CA PRO A 159 7.65 -13.05 13.96
C PRO A 159 6.23 -13.49 14.37
N ALA A 160 5.53 -12.75 15.23
CA ALA A 160 4.16 -13.11 15.60
C ALA A 160 3.25 -13.24 14.36
N PRO A 161 2.26 -14.16 14.40
CA PRO A 161 1.27 -14.30 13.32
C PRO A 161 0.52 -12.99 13.05
N PHE A 162 0.04 -12.82 11.82
CA PHE A 162 -0.92 -11.77 11.51
C PHE A 162 -2.21 -12.00 12.30
N LYS A 163 -2.87 -10.91 12.66
CA LYS A 163 -4.20 -10.99 13.26
C LYS A 163 -5.27 -11.13 12.22
N ASP A 164 -5.13 -10.36 11.17
CA ASP A 164 -5.95 -10.47 9.99
C ASP A 164 -5.11 -10.28 8.72
N GLN A 165 -5.62 -10.82 7.63
CA GLN A 165 -5.10 -10.66 6.28
C GLN A 165 -6.27 -10.48 5.32
N ALA A 166 -6.16 -9.49 4.43
CA ALA A 166 -7.09 -9.34 3.32
C ALA A 166 -6.33 -9.59 2.01
N PRO A 167 -6.78 -10.55 1.17
CA PRO A 167 -7.95 -11.41 1.37
C PRO A 167 -7.73 -12.46 2.48
N ASP A 168 -8.81 -12.91 3.14
CA ASP A 168 -8.86 -13.94 4.21
C ASP A 168 -8.12 -15.25 3.88
N SER A 169 -8.27 -15.69 2.63
CA SER A 169 -7.53 -16.85 2.10
C SER A 169 -6.02 -16.51 2.00
N SER A 170 -5.11 -17.45 1.75
CA SER A 170 -3.69 -17.11 1.49
C SER A 170 -3.47 -16.28 0.20
N GLY A 171 -4.52 -15.64 -0.31
CA GLY A 171 -4.65 -15.01 -1.59
C GLY A 171 -3.78 -13.78 -1.72
N TRP A 172 -3.35 -13.60 -2.95
CA TRP A 172 -2.74 -12.39 -3.46
C TRP A 172 -3.68 -11.84 -4.52
N VAL A 173 -3.72 -10.53 -4.66
CA VAL A 173 -4.43 -9.87 -5.75
C VAL A 173 -3.43 -9.23 -6.69
N ASP A 174 -3.71 -9.29 -7.97
CA ASP A 174 -2.89 -8.63 -8.97
C ASP A 174 -3.26 -7.13 -9.06
N PHE A 175 -2.24 -6.32 -9.29
CA PHE A 175 -2.34 -4.92 -9.67
C PHE A 175 -1.46 -4.68 -10.91
N SER A 176 -1.91 -3.85 -11.84
CA SER A 176 -1.17 -3.51 -13.06
C SER A 176 -1.46 -2.06 -13.43
N ARG A 177 -0.44 -1.29 -13.80
CA ARG A 177 -0.53 0.15 -14.10
C ARG A 177 -0.73 0.38 -15.59
#